data_AF-K2B4H2-F1
#
_entry.id   AF-K2B4H2-F1
#
_cell.length_a   1.000
_cell.length_b   1.000
_cell.length_c   1.000
_cell.angle_alpha   90.00
_cell.angle_beta   90.00
_cell.angle_gamma   90.00
#
_symmetry.space_group_name_H-M   'P 1'
#
loop_
_entity.id
_entity.type
_entity.pdbx_description
1 polymer ?
#
loop_
_entity_poly.entity_id
_entity_poly.type
_entity_poly.pdbx_seq_one_letter_code
_entity_poly.pdbx_strand_id
1 'polypeptide(L)'
;MLGKPPEWFYFSQQNELLFRSKANITGEAIPPKKFLLPVHQWSYNNPYGMALLSSCFWPVTFKKGGLKFWVMFTEKYGMPFIIAKQPRGIGEDETTKILEMLDNMVQDAIAVIPDDTTLDFQTPESKG
;
A
#
# COMPACT_ATOMS: atom_id res chain seq x y z
N MET A 1 -32.97 15.42 -11.97
CA MET A 1 -32.50 16.58 -11.20
C MET A 1 -31.00 16.71 -11.41
N LEU A 2 -30.49 17.88 -11.78
CA LEU A 2 -29.05 18.10 -11.93
C LEU A 2 -28.47 18.43 -10.55
N GLY A 3 -27.64 17.55 -10.01
CA GLY A 3 -26.93 17.79 -8.75
C GLY A 3 -25.99 18.99 -8.88
N LYS A 4 -25.92 19.82 -7.85
CA LYS A 4 -24.93 20.90 -7.75
C LYS A 4 -23.74 20.43 -6.91
N PRO A 5 -22.50 20.83 -7.25
CA PRO A 5 -21.33 20.47 -6.46
C PRO A 5 -21.49 20.93 -5.00
N PRO A 6 -21.22 20.06 -4.00
CA PRO A 6 -21.35 20.41 -2.58
C PRO A 6 -20.38 21.50 -2.15
N GLU A 7 -19.23 21.65 -2.83
CA GLU A 7 -18.21 22.68 -2.56
C GLU A 7 -18.72 24.10 -2.83
N TRP A 8 -19.83 24.23 -3.55
CA TRP A 8 -20.50 25.52 -3.76
C TRP A 8 -21.34 25.95 -2.57
N PHE A 9 -21.51 25.09 -1.57
CA PHE A 9 -22.34 25.38 -0.41
C PHE A 9 -21.52 25.29 0.86
N TYR A 10 -21.91 26.06 1.87
CA TYR A 10 -21.36 25.95 3.21
C TYR A 10 -22.37 26.46 4.24
N PHE A 11 -22.15 26.12 5.51
CA PHE A 11 -23.02 26.54 6.61
C PHE A 11 -22.52 27.82 7.29
N SER A 12 -23.43 28.74 7.59
CA SER A 12 -23.17 29.90 8.45
C SER A 12 -22.94 29.47 9.91
N GLN A 13 -22.54 30.41 10.78
CA GLN A 13 -22.42 30.14 12.22
C GLN A 13 -23.77 29.77 12.86
N GLN A 14 -24.88 30.10 12.21
CA GLN A 14 -26.25 29.82 12.63
C GLN A 14 -26.81 28.55 11.98
N ASN A 15 -25.95 27.70 11.38
CA ASN A 15 -26.34 26.48 10.67
C ASN A 15 -27.26 26.71 9.46
N GLU A 16 -27.19 27.88 8.82
CA GLU A 16 -27.94 28.18 7.60
C GLU A 16 -27.13 27.79 6.36
N LEU A 17 -27.77 27.12 5.39
CA LEU A 17 -27.12 26.73 4.14
C LEU A 17 -26.99 27.94 3.22
N LEU A 18 -25.75 28.31 2.91
CA LEU A 18 -25.40 29.42 2.02
C LEU A 18 -24.77 28.90 0.73
N PHE A 19 -25.00 29.62 -0.36
CA PHE A 19 -24.36 29.36 -1.65
C PHE A 19 -23.17 30.30 -1.84
N ARG A 20 -21.99 29.74 -2.10
CA ARG A 20 -20.77 30.47 -2.39
C ARG A 20 -20.63 30.67 -3.89
N SER A 21 -20.71 31.92 -4.33
CA SER A 21 -20.51 32.31 -5.73
C SER A 21 -19.14 32.97 -5.92
N LYS A 22 -18.68 33.10 -7.16
CA LYS A 22 -17.44 33.86 -7.47
C LYS A 22 -17.55 35.34 -7.07
N ALA A 23 -18.76 35.89 -7.09
CA ALA A 23 -19.03 37.28 -6.72
C ALA A 23 -19.16 37.47 -5.20
N ASN A 24 -19.58 36.43 -4.47
CA ASN A 24 -19.79 36.48 -3.04
C ASN A 24 -19.23 35.22 -2.36
N ILE A 25 -17.97 35.32 -1.91
CA ILE A 25 -17.25 34.26 -1.22
C ILE A 25 -17.83 34.01 0.18
N THR A 26 -18.38 35.06 0.81
CA THR A 26 -19.05 35.05 2.11
C THR A 26 -20.49 34.54 2.05
N GLY A 27 -20.88 33.93 0.94
CA GLY A 27 -22.16 33.23 0.82
C GLY A 27 -23.36 34.14 0.60
N GLU A 28 -24.29 33.66 -0.20
CA GLU A 28 -25.62 34.26 -0.36
C GLU A 28 -26.71 33.28 0.07
N ALA A 29 -27.81 33.82 0.58
CA ALA A 29 -28.95 33.02 1.00
C ALA A 29 -29.55 32.29 -0.22
N ILE A 30 -29.84 31.01 -0.04
CA ILE A 30 -30.47 30.21 -1.08
C ILE A 30 -31.99 30.43 -1.10
N PRO A 31 -32.65 30.36 -2.27
CA PRO A 31 -34.11 30.39 -2.34
C PRO A 31 -34.73 29.25 -1.51
N PRO A 32 -35.78 29.53 -0.72
CA PRO A 32 -36.40 28.54 0.14
C PRO A 32 -36.97 27.38 -0.67
N LYS A 33 -36.81 26.15 -0.16
CA LYS A 33 -37.35 24.90 -0.75
C LYS A 33 -36.85 24.55 -2.16
N LYS A 34 -35.76 25.19 -2.63
CA LYS A 34 -35.18 24.92 -3.96
C LYS A 34 -34.16 23.78 -3.97
N PHE A 35 -33.54 23.50 -2.83
CA PHE A 35 -32.46 22.51 -2.70
C PHE A 35 -32.85 21.42 -1.70
N LEU A 36 -32.48 20.19 -2.02
CA LEU A 36 -32.52 19.06 -1.10
C LEU A 36 -31.08 18.74 -0.69
N LEU A 37 -30.82 18.72 0.62
CA LEU A 37 -29.51 18.41 1.18
C LEU A 37 -29.57 17.09 1.96
N PRO A 38 -29.26 15.95 1.33
CA PRO A 38 -29.11 14.69 2.04
C PRO A 38 -27.79 14.71 2.84
N VAL A 39 -27.89 14.55 4.15
CA VAL A 39 -26.73 14.50 5.05
C VAL A 39 -26.75 13.20 5.85
N HIS A 40 -25.61 12.52 5.92
CA HIS A 40 -25.46 11.32 6.73
C HIS A 40 -25.05 11.69 8.17
N GLN A 41 -25.76 11.16 9.17
CA GLN A 41 -25.50 11.42 10.60
C GLN A 41 -25.29 12.91 10.92
N TRP A 42 -26.25 13.72 10.48
CA TRP A 42 -26.30 15.14 10.82
C TRP A 42 -26.44 15.33 12.34
N SER A 43 -25.76 16.35 12.88
CA SER A 43 -26.00 16.82 14.24
C SER A 43 -25.97 18.36 14.28
N TYR A 44 -26.55 18.95 15.34
CA TYR A 44 -26.55 20.41 15.49
C TYR A 44 -25.13 21.01 15.52
N ASN A 45 -24.18 20.30 16.14
CA ASN A 45 -22.78 20.74 16.22
C ASN A 45 -22.00 20.49 14.92
N ASN A 46 -22.50 19.63 14.05
CA ASN A 46 -21.86 19.30 12.78
C ASN A 46 -22.92 19.22 11.66
N PRO A 47 -23.22 20.37 11.02
CA PRO A 47 -24.23 20.42 9.98
C PRO A 47 -23.81 19.72 8.68
N TYR A 48 -22.53 19.40 8.52
CA TYR A 48 -21.99 18.65 7.38
C TYR A 48 -22.15 17.13 7.51
N GLY A 49 -22.48 16.65 8.72
CA GLY A 49 -22.60 15.22 9.02
C GLY A 49 -21.27 14.47 8.96
N MET A 50 -21.35 13.14 8.86
CA MET A 50 -20.19 12.26 8.85
C MET A 50 -19.94 11.68 7.45
N ALA A 51 -18.70 11.71 7.00
CA ALA A 51 -18.30 11.09 5.74
C ALA A 51 -18.38 9.55 5.86
N LEU A 52 -19.20 8.90 5.02
CA LEU A 52 -19.43 7.45 5.09
C LEU A 52 -18.14 6.61 5.02
N LEU A 53 -17.19 7.02 4.16
CA LEU A 53 -15.94 6.30 3.97
C LEU A 53 -14.87 6.62 5.02
N SER A 54 -15.15 7.53 5.98
CA SER A 54 -14.21 7.83 7.06
C SER A 54 -13.94 6.61 7.95
N SER A 55 -14.93 5.74 8.15
CA SER A 55 -14.76 4.48 8.90
C SER A 55 -13.77 3.52 8.25
N CYS A 56 -13.66 3.56 6.92
CA CYS A 56 -12.73 2.74 6.14
C CYS A 56 -11.28 3.25 6.18
N PHE A 57 -11.02 4.43 6.76
CA PHE A 57 -9.68 5.01 6.80
C PHE A 57 -8.66 4.07 7.43
N TRP A 58 -8.93 3.59 8.65
CA TRP A 58 -8.01 2.71 9.38
C TRP A 58 -7.86 1.33 8.72
N PRO A 59 -8.94 0.60 8.37
CA PRO A 59 -8.81 -0.67 7.65
C PRO A 59 -8.00 -0.58 6.36
N VAL A 60 -8.21 0.47 5.56
CA VAL A 60 -7.47 0.68 4.30
C VAL A 60 -6.01 1.02 4.59
N THR A 61 -5.74 1.86 5.58
CA THR A 61 -4.38 2.24 5.97
C THR A 61 -3.59 1.02 6.44
N PHE A 62 -4.17 0.21 7.34
CA PHE A 62 -3.54 -1.01 7.82
C PHE A 62 -3.37 -2.06 6.73
N LYS A 63 -4.35 -2.23 5.84
CA LYS A 63 -4.23 -3.15 4.69
C LYS A 63 -3.04 -2.74 3.80
N LYS A 64 -2.92 -1.46 3.46
CA LYS A 64 -1.82 -0.96 2.61
C LYS A 64 -0.47 -1.10 3.31
N GLY A 65 -0.39 -0.73 4.59
CA GLY A 65 0.84 -0.87 5.37
C GLY A 65 1.25 -2.34 5.53
N GLY A 66 0.31 -3.19 5.92
CA GLY A 66 0.53 -4.63 6.10
C GLY A 66 0.98 -5.31 4.82
N LEU A 67 0.37 -4.99 3.67
CA LEU A 67 0.80 -5.53 2.37
C LEU A 67 2.24 -5.10 2.04
N LYS A 68 2.59 -3.84 2.29
CA LYS A 68 3.96 -3.35 2.08
C LYS A 68 4.96 -4.12 2.95
N PHE A 69 4.66 -4.30 4.23
CA PHE A 69 5.50 -5.10 5.14
C PHE A 69 5.60 -6.56 4.71
N TRP A 70 4.49 -7.15 4.27
CA TRP A 70 4.46 -8.52 3.79
C TRP A 70 5.35 -8.69 2.55
N VAL A 71 5.26 -7.78 1.57
CA VAL A 71 6.12 -7.82 0.37
C VAL A 71 7.60 -7.69 0.75
N MET A 72 7.97 -6.72 1.60
CA MET A 72 9.35 -6.56 2.06
C MET A 72 9.86 -7.80 2.81
N PHE A 73 8.99 -8.43 3.61
CA PHE A 73 9.31 -9.67 4.30
C PHE A 73 9.53 -10.81 3.31
N THR A 74 8.63 -11.01 2.34
CA THR A 74 8.78 -12.07 1.33
C THR A 74 9.99 -11.87 0.43
N GLU A 75 10.37 -10.63 0.11
CA GLU A 75 11.59 -10.37 -0.66
C GLU A 75 12.84 -10.70 0.15
N LYS A 76 12.90 -10.27 1.41
CA LYS A 76 14.09 -10.46 2.26
C LYS A 76 14.29 -11.90 2.71
N TYR A 77 13.21 -12.62 2.98
CA TYR A 77 13.25 -13.97 3.57
C TYR A 77 12.76 -15.07 2.62
N GLY A 78 12.22 -14.71 1.45
CA GLY A 78 11.73 -15.68 0.46
C GLY A 78 12.82 -16.23 -0.46
N MET A 79 14.03 -15.66 -0.46
CA MET A 79 15.17 -16.18 -1.21
C MET A 79 16.32 -16.52 -0.25
N PRO A 80 16.71 -17.80 -0.13
CA PRO A 80 17.89 -18.16 0.65
C PRO A 80 19.16 -17.69 -0.06
N PHE A 81 20.18 -17.29 0.71
CA PHE A 81 21.52 -17.11 0.14
C PHE A 81 22.13 -18.50 -0.08
N ILE A 82 22.41 -18.84 -1.34
CA ILE A 82 23.07 -20.09 -1.71
C ILE A 82 24.58 -19.80 -1.83
N ILE A 83 25.38 -20.54 -1.06
CA ILE A 83 26.84 -20.42 -1.10
C ILE A 83 27.43 -21.77 -1.51
N ALA A 84 28.13 -21.79 -2.64
CA ALA A 84 28.94 -22.95 -3.04
C ALA A 84 30.35 -22.83 -2.49
N LYS A 85 30.82 -23.87 -1.80
CA LYS A 85 32.19 -23.98 -1.31
C LYS A 85 32.94 -24.98 -2.21
N GLN A 86 34.04 -24.51 -2.79
CA GLN A 86 34.88 -25.31 -3.68
C GLN A 86 36.37 -25.28 -3.26
N PRO A 87 37.16 -26.32 -3.57
CA PRO A 87 38.59 -26.36 -3.28
C PRO A 87 39.38 -25.21 -3.92
N ARG A 88 40.45 -24.77 -3.25
CA ARG A 88 41.39 -23.79 -3.83
C ARG A 88 42.20 -24.46 -4.95
N GLY A 89 42.14 -23.92 -6.17
CA GLY A 89 42.89 -24.42 -7.33
C GLY A 89 42.03 -24.98 -8.47
N ILE A 90 40.70 -24.94 -8.34
CA ILE A 90 39.78 -25.23 -9.45
C ILE A 90 39.93 -24.19 -10.58
N GLY A 91 39.83 -24.65 -11.83
CA GLY A 91 39.92 -23.81 -13.02
C GLY A 91 38.72 -22.86 -13.16
N GLU A 92 38.92 -21.74 -13.85
CA GLU A 92 37.87 -20.73 -14.08
C GLU A 92 36.65 -21.32 -14.82
N ASP A 93 36.86 -22.25 -15.76
CA ASP A 93 35.78 -22.92 -16.51
C ASP A 93 34.83 -23.70 -15.61
N GLU A 94 35.35 -24.38 -14.59
CA GLU A 94 34.56 -25.19 -13.67
C GLU A 94 33.86 -24.33 -12.62
N THR A 95 34.50 -23.24 -12.19
CA THR A 95 33.85 -22.20 -11.37
C THR A 95 32.67 -21.57 -12.10
N THR A 96 32.81 -21.31 -13.40
CA THR A 96 31.73 -20.74 -14.22
C THR A 96 30.55 -21.71 -14.35
N LYS A 97 30.81 -23.00 -14.55
CA LYS A 97 29.76 -24.03 -14.54
C LYS A 97 29.00 -24.08 -13.21
N ILE A 98 29.70 -23.99 -12.08
CA ILE A 98 29.05 -23.98 -10.76
C ILE A 98 28.18 -22.73 -10.58
N LEU A 99 28.62 -21.56 -11.06
CA LEU A 99 27.81 -20.35 -11.05
C LEU A 99 26.55 -20.47 -11.90
N GLU A 100 26.66 -21.03 -13.11
CA GLU A 100 25.49 -21.31 -13.98
C GLU A 100 24.51 -22.29 -13.31
N MET A 101 25.04 -23.30 -12.62
CA MET A 101 24.21 -24.25 -11.86
C MET A 101 23.50 -23.58 -10.68
N LEU A 102 24.16 -22.65 -9.97
CA LEU A 102 23.54 -21.87 -8.90
C LEU A 102 22.43 -20.96 -9.44
N ASP A 103 22.63 -20.32 -10.60
CA ASP A 103 21.63 -19.45 -11.22
C ASP A 103 20.39 -20.26 -11.64
N ASN A 104 20.59 -21.43 -12.24
CA ASN A 104 19.50 -22.36 -12.54
C ASN A 104 18.79 -22.85 -11.26
N MET A 105 19.52 -23.04 -10.16
CA MET A 105 18.96 -23.50 -8.89
C MET A 105 18.10 -22.43 -8.21
N VAL A 106 18.36 -21.14 -8.42
CA VAL A 106 17.47 -20.04 -7.97
C VAL A 106 16.10 -20.14 -8.65
N GLN A 107 16.04 -20.65 -9.88
CA GLN A 107 14.80 -20.77 -10.66
C GLN A 107 14.10 -22.11 -10.44
N ASP A 108 14.84 -23.22 -10.51
CA ASP A 108 14.28 -24.58 -10.59
C ASP A 108 14.50 -25.43 -9.32
N ALA A 109 15.24 -24.92 -8.33
CA ALA A 109 15.51 -25.55 -7.03
C ALA A 109 16.17 -26.95 -7.07
N ILE A 110 16.76 -27.34 -8.20
CA ILE A 110 17.41 -28.66 -8.40
C ILE A 110 18.85 -28.44 -8.90
N ALA A 111 19.82 -29.09 -8.25
CA ALA A 111 21.22 -29.08 -8.68
C ALA A 111 21.88 -30.45 -8.48
N VAL A 112 22.79 -30.82 -9.39
CA VAL A 112 23.60 -32.05 -9.33
C VAL A 112 25.06 -31.66 -9.13
N ILE A 113 25.56 -31.72 -7.89
CA ILE A 113 26.93 -31.32 -7.57
C ILE A 113 27.90 -32.51 -7.53
N PRO A 114 29.18 -32.35 -7.92
CA PRO A 114 30.21 -33.36 -7.69
C PRO A 114 30.41 -33.62 -6.18
N ASP A 115 30.80 -34.85 -5.81
CA ASP A 115 30.95 -35.28 -4.40
C ASP A 115 31.89 -34.38 -3.56
N ASP A 116 32.84 -33.69 -4.20
CA ASP A 116 33.81 -32.82 -3.52
C ASP A 116 33.30 -31.38 -3.29
N THR A 117 32.12 -31.03 -3.82
CA THR A 117 31.53 -29.68 -3.69
C THR A 117 30.42 -29.67 -2.66
N THR A 118 30.40 -28.67 -1.78
CA THR A 118 29.35 -28.54 -0.76
C THR A 118 28.53 -27.27 -0.99
N LEU A 119 27.20 -27.41 -0.90
CA LEU A 119 26.25 -26.30 -0.92
C LEU A 119 25.73 -26.05 0.49
N ASP A 120 25.69 -24.79 0.88
CA ASP A 120 25.21 -24.36 2.19
C ASP A 120 24.15 -23.26 2.02
N PHE A 121 23.04 -23.40 2.75
CA PHE A 121 21.95 -22.43 2.73
C PHE A 121 22.06 -21.54 3.95
N GLN A 122 22.39 -20.28 3.74
CA GLN A 122 22.41 -19.29 4.81
C GLN A 122 21.01 -18.70 4.96
N THR A 123 20.24 -19.23 5.91
CA THR A 123 19.03 -18.54 6.39
C THR A 123 19.45 -17.29 7.17
N PRO A 124 18.80 -16.13 6.94
CA PRO A 124 19.04 -14.97 7.79
C PRO A 124 18.58 -15.32 9.22
N GLU A 125 19.51 -15.35 10.18
CA GLU A 125 19.15 -15.53 11.58
C GLU A 125 18.21 -14.39 12.01
N SER A 126 17.00 -14.76 12.44
CA SER A 126 16.07 -13.82 13.05
C SER A 126 16.64 -13.36 14.38
N LYS A 127 17.39 -12.26 14.39
CA LYS A 127 17.67 -11.53 15.64
C LYS A 127 16.32 -11.06 16.19
N GLY A 128 15.89 -11.68 17.28
CA GLY A 128 14.70 -11.32 18.04
C GLY A 128 14.74 -9.88 18.53
#